data_AF-A0A8B6E251-F1
#
_entry.id   AF-A0A8B6E251-F1
#
_cell.length_a   1.000
_cell.length_b   1.000
_cell.length_c   1.000
_cell.angle_alpha   90.00
_cell.angle_beta   90.00
_cell.angle_gamma   90.00
#
_symmetry.space_group_name_H-M   'P 1'
#
loop_
_entity.id
_entity.type
_entity.pdbx_description
1 polymer ?
#
loop_
_entity_poly.entity_id
_entity_poly.type
_entity_poly.pdbx_seq_one_letter_code
_entity_poly.pdbx_strand_id
1 'polypeptide(L)'
;MSDMEGVFVRCVPEEERMQITVNYKHEGGPCKTVNLERIQVEEVGKTIERLKASMLKKLSKKKKRKKQETADSTEEPDLKIWLTVKEKLIENEATPINQTFVEGAVLHIEDQLLPVEINVPVITALVLPTNIMVGFPIYPKIHAEFCDLLKSTFIWYRYQSVEDESQKKKKTKEVWDKVSEGFSYTPTISDLGNKLKLTCMPKLGHRSGEEFTSLSKCDVEAGPGICPFESRHLYTQNTLEDDGIRVVSYNILADIYADSDFSRNELFPYCPPYALAIDYRKQLFVKEITGYNSDLICLQEVDRKVFINDLLPAFESLGYSGVLQEKGGTTPEGEATFYRNSKFRQVQDCSIEIRKSVNEDDIQSDIKNIVSTNETLKQEMDTRGSVVQVLVLESVLNPGCRLCVANTHLYFHPKACCIRSLQTVAIIRHLQDVIQKQKAEGFKVSSVFCGDFNCSPKGGAYEFITKKYLGPDNYSWSNNPNFALEGASFSHELDLKNSCGIVEYTNYAGNFHEQLDYIFIDSTMDMICVIPMPEHSEVKQHIALPSVVFPSDHIAQICDLKWTSLFE
;
A
#
# COMPACT_ATOMS: atom_id res chain seq x y z
N MET A 1 12.51 -24.83 -12.05
CA MET A 1 12.10 -25.24 -13.42
C MET A 1 11.17 -26.41 -13.21
N SER A 2 9.88 -26.16 -13.37
CA SER A 2 8.81 -27.10 -13.05
C SER A 2 8.95 -28.42 -13.82
N ASP A 3 8.79 -29.54 -13.11
CA ASP A 3 8.64 -30.89 -13.67
C ASP A 3 7.19 -31.18 -14.11
N MET A 4 6.31 -30.17 -14.04
CA MET A 4 4.88 -30.29 -14.33
C MET A 4 4.64 -30.20 -15.85
N GLU A 5 4.17 -31.30 -16.44
CA GLU A 5 3.76 -31.40 -17.83
C GLU A 5 2.40 -30.71 -18.01
N GLY A 6 2.23 -29.93 -19.08
CA GLY A 6 0.99 -29.20 -19.33
C GLY A 6 1.17 -28.04 -20.31
N VAL A 7 0.05 -27.43 -20.69
CA VAL A 7 0.02 -26.21 -21.51
C VAL A 7 -0.54 -25.07 -20.66
N PHE A 8 0.25 -24.03 -20.45
CA PHE A 8 -0.12 -22.86 -19.68
C PHE A 8 -0.30 -21.67 -20.61
N VAL A 9 -1.45 -21.00 -20.49
CA VAL A 9 -1.85 -19.94 -21.42
C VAL A 9 -2.13 -18.67 -20.64
N ARG A 10 -1.39 -17.59 -20.92
CA ARG A 10 -1.73 -16.24 -20.45
C ARG A 10 -2.48 -15.52 -21.55
N CYS A 11 -3.77 -15.28 -21.35
CA CYS A 11 -4.67 -14.63 -22.29
C CYS A 11 -5.50 -13.57 -21.58
N VAL A 12 -5.23 -12.29 -21.87
CA VAL A 12 -5.94 -11.14 -21.32
C VAL A 12 -6.74 -10.49 -22.45
N PRO A 13 -8.08 -10.37 -22.35
CA PRO A 13 -8.92 -9.89 -23.46
C PRO A 13 -8.50 -8.54 -24.06
N GLU A 14 -7.96 -7.65 -23.24
CA GLU A 14 -7.54 -6.29 -23.62
C GLU A 14 -6.16 -6.26 -24.32
N GLU A 15 -5.39 -7.35 -24.27
CA GLU A 15 -4.07 -7.43 -24.90
C GLU A 15 -4.17 -8.02 -26.31
N GLU A 16 -3.39 -7.47 -27.25
CA GLU A 16 -3.38 -8.00 -28.62
C GLU A 16 -2.79 -9.42 -28.71
N ARG A 17 -1.94 -9.79 -27.74
CA ARG A 17 -1.16 -11.02 -27.76
C ARG A 17 -1.47 -11.90 -26.55
N MET A 18 -1.28 -13.20 -26.74
CA MET A 18 -1.32 -14.20 -25.68
C MET A 18 -0.01 -14.99 -25.65
N GLN A 19 0.33 -15.52 -24.48
CA GLN A 19 1.51 -16.35 -24.27
C GLN A 19 1.07 -17.81 -24.06
N ILE A 20 1.75 -18.73 -24.74
CA ILE A 20 1.52 -20.17 -24.67
C ILE A 20 2.83 -20.84 -24.26
N THR A 21 2.82 -21.47 -23.10
CA THR A 21 3.95 -22.22 -22.55
C THR A 21 3.60 -23.70 -22.51
N VAL A 22 4.37 -24.51 -23.24
CA VAL A 22 4.17 -25.97 -23.31
C VAL A 22 5.32 -26.67 -22.62
N ASN A 23 5.02 -27.36 -21.51
CA ASN A 23 5.94 -28.26 -20.82
C ASN A 23 5.62 -29.69 -21.21
N TYR A 24 6.57 -30.37 -21.86
CA TYR A 24 6.38 -31.73 -22.37
C TYR A 24 7.63 -32.58 -22.17
N LYS A 25 7.46 -33.90 -22.06
CA LYS A 25 8.59 -34.85 -22.10
C LYS A 25 8.69 -35.47 -23.50
N HIS A 26 9.85 -35.99 -23.83
CA HIS A 26 10.02 -36.75 -25.07
C HIS A 26 10.79 -38.02 -24.75
N GLU A 27 10.21 -39.18 -25.05
CA GLU A 27 10.78 -40.52 -24.81
C GLU A 27 11.27 -40.73 -23.37
N GLY A 28 10.52 -40.26 -22.37
CA GLY A 28 10.91 -40.37 -20.95
C GLY A 28 12.13 -39.51 -20.55
N GLY A 29 12.56 -38.59 -21.41
CA GLY A 29 13.62 -37.61 -21.12
C GLY A 29 13.17 -36.50 -20.17
N PRO A 30 14.08 -35.56 -19.84
CA PRO A 30 13.75 -34.42 -18.97
C PRO A 30 12.66 -33.55 -19.60
N CYS A 31 11.84 -32.91 -18.75
CA CYS A 31 10.82 -31.97 -19.17
C CYS A 31 11.45 -30.83 -19.99
N LYS A 32 10.79 -30.45 -21.09
CA LYS A 32 11.20 -29.36 -21.97
C LYS A 32 10.07 -28.35 -22.08
N THR A 33 10.44 -27.08 -21.99
CA THR A 33 9.51 -25.96 -22.14
C THR A 33 9.58 -25.36 -23.55
N VAL A 34 8.47 -25.02 -24.19
CA VAL A 34 8.41 -24.17 -25.40
C VAL A 34 7.51 -22.99 -25.08
N ASN A 35 7.99 -21.78 -25.33
CA ASN A 35 7.23 -20.55 -25.13
C ASN A 35 6.95 -19.92 -26.49
N LEU A 36 5.70 -19.54 -26.72
CA LEU A 36 5.26 -18.76 -27.86
C LEU A 36 4.50 -17.53 -27.38
N GLU A 37 4.70 -16.39 -28.03
CA GLU A 37 3.91 -15.18 -27.82
C GLU A 37 3.32 -14.78 -29.17
N ARG A 38 1.99 -14.87 -29.30
CA ARG A 38 1.28 -14.76 -30.58
C ARG A 38 0.12 -13.80 -30.47
N ILE A 39 -0.31 -13.26 -31.61
CA ILE A 39 -1.51 -12.42 -31.67
C ILE A 39 -2.72 -13.32 -31.42
N GLN A 40 -3.66 -12.87 -30.58
CA GLN A 40 -4.81 -13.67 -30.15
C GLN A 40 -5.68 -14.20 -31.30
N VAL A 41 -5.77 -13.42 -32.38
CA VAL A 41 -6.55 -13.77 -33.59
C VAL A 41 -5.77 -14.64 -34.59
N GLU A 42 -4.58 -15.10 -34.24
CA GLU A 42 -3.82 -15.99 -35.10
C GLU A 42 -4.51 -17.34 -35.26
N GLU A 43 -4.47 -17.88 -36.47
CA GLU A 43 -4.95 -19.21 -36.80
C GLU A 43 -4.21 -20.29 -36.02
N VAL A 44 -4.96 -21.22 -35.41
CA VAL A 44 -4.40 -22.30 -34.59
C VAL A 44 -3.43 -23.19 -35.37
N GLY A 45 -3.66 -23.43 -36.67
CA GLY A 45 -2.75 -24.21 -37.52
C GLY A 45 -1.35 -23.61 -37.58
N LYS A 46 -1.25 -22.29 -37.81
CA LYS A 46 0.03 -21.55 -37.81
C LYS A 46 0.74 -21.64 -36.47
N THR A 47 0.00 -21.64 -35.36
CA THR A 47 0.58 -21.77 -34.02
C THR A 47 1.08 -23.19 -33.76
N ILE A 48 0.34 -24.22 -34.17
CA ILE A 48 0.74 -25.63 -34.06
C ILE A 48 2.01 -25.90 -34.89
N GLU A 49 2.10 -25.40 -36.12
CA GLU A 49 3.32 -25.52 -36.94
C GLU A 49 4.55 -24.91 -36.25
N ARG A 50 4.37 -23.79 -35.54
CA ARG A 50 5.44 -23.12 -34.79
C ARG A 50 5.85 -23.88 -33.55
N LEU A 51 4.89 -24.49 -32.85
CA LEU A 51 5.18 -25.39 -31.75
C LEU A 51 6.01 -26.56 -32.26
N LYS A 52 5.57 -27.21 -33.35
CA LYS A 52 6.28 -28.31 -34.01
C LYS A 52 7.71 -27.92 -34.38
N ALA A 53 7.90 -26.82 -35.10
CA ALA A 53 9.22 -26.31 -35.48
C ALA A 53 10.12 -26.04 -34.25
N SER A 54 9.56 -25.44 -33.19
CA SER A 54 10.28 -25.14 -31.94
C SER A 54 10.72 -26.40 -31.19
N MET A 55 9.84 -27.41 -31.13
CA MET A 55 10.13 -28.70 -30.51
C MET A 55 11.21 -29.47 -31.29
N LEU A 56 11.09 -29.54 -32.61
CA LEU A 56 12.08 -30.16 -33.49
C LEU A 56 13.47 -29.51 -33.37
N LYS A 57 13.53 -28.18 -33.27
CA LYS A 57 14.78 -27.44 -33.04
C LYS A 57 15.44 -27.80 -31.69
N LYS A 58 14.65 -28.06 -30.64
CA LYS A 58 15.16 -28.50 -29.34
C LYS A 58 15.60 -29.96 -29.35
N LEU A 59 15.02 -30.81 -30.19
CA LEU A 59 15.42 -32.20 -30.39
C LEU A 59 16.73 -32.32 -31.20
N SER A 60 16.89 -31.53 -32.26
CA SER A 60 18.07 -31.58 -33.14
C SER A 60 19.37 -31.05 -32.50
N LYS A 61 19.29 -30.09 -31.56
CA LYS A 61 20.45 -29.62 -30.76
C LYS A 61 21.14 -30.76 -29.98
N LYS A 62 20.42 -31.82 -29.61
CA LYS A 62 20.99 -33.01 -28.92
C LYS A 62 21.73 -33.94 -29.89
N LYS A 63 21.24 -34.09 -31.14
CA LYS A 63 21.91 -34.89 -32.18
C LYS A 63 23.27 -34.30 -32.58
N LYS A 64 23.45 -32.96 -32.63
CA LYS A 64 24.76 -32.32 -32.89
C LYS A 64 25.80 -32.53 -31.77
N ARG A 65 25.37 -32.76 -30.53
CA ARG A 65 26.27 -33.05 -29.40
C ARG A 65 26.68 -34.54 -29.32
N LYS A 66 25.96 -35.43 -30.01
CA LYS A 66 26.23 -36.87 -30.13
C LYS A 66 26.80 -37.29 -31.48
N LYS A 67 26.66 -36.50 -32.56
CA LYS A 67 27.26 -36.72 -33.88
C LYS A 67 28.71 -36.18 -33.93
N GLN A 68 29.58 -36.71 -33.09
CA GLN A 68 30.92 -37.08 -33.52
C GLN A 68 30.88 -38.60 -33.46
N GLU A 69 30.92 -39.23 -34.64
CA GLU A 69 30.73 -40.66 -34.92
C GLU A 69 29.36 -41.03 -35.51
N THR A 70 29.46 -41.43 -36.78
CA THR A 70 28.49 -42.05 -37.68
C THR A 70 27.40 -41.16 -38.29
N ALA A 71 27.54 -41.01 -39.62
CA ALA A 71 26.55 -40.52 -40.53
C ALA A 71 25.81 -41.73 -41.11
N ASP A 72 24.51 -41.88 -40.81
CA ASP A 72 23.53 -42.22 -41.83
C ASP A 72 22.09 -41.99 -41.35
N SER A 73 21.17 -41.88 -42.31
CA SER A 73 19.72 -41.60 -42.24
C SER A 73 19.26 -40.16 -41.96
N THR A 74 18.69 -39.55 -43.01
CA THR A 74 17.90 -38.32 -43.02
C THR A 74 16.43 -38.67 -43.23
N GLU A 75 15.75 -39.05 -42.16
CA GLU A 75 14.31 -38.82 -42.03
C GLU A 75 14.15 -37.70 -41.00
N GLU A 76 13.47 -36.61 -41.39
CA GLU A 76 13.06 -35.58 -40.44
C GLU A 76 12.06 -36.23 -39.47
N PRO A 77 12.26 -36.11 -38.13
CA PRO A 77 11.30 -36.63 -37.20
C PRO A 77 9.97 -35.90 -37.38
N ASP A 78 8.93 -36.61 -37.82
CA ASP A 78 7.58 -36.06 -37.99
C ASP A 78 6.86 -36.12 -36.64
N LEU A 79 6.80 -34.97 -35.96
CA LEU A 79 6.12 -34.84 -34.67
C LEU A 79 4.63 -34.54 -34.89
N LYS A 80 3.73 -35.40 -34.42
CA LYS A 80 2.27 -35.22 -34.48
C LYS A 80 1.79 -34.36 -33.32
N ILE A 81 1.20 -33.21 -33.65
CA ILE A 81 0.62 -32.28 -32.68
C ILE A 81 -0.76 -31.87 -33.16
N TRP A 82 -1.77 -31.99 -32.30
CA TRP A 82 -3.12 -31.47 -32.57
C TRP A 82 -3.79 -31.01 -31.27
N LEU A 83 -4.90 -30.30 -31.40
CA LEU A 83 -5.63 -29.72 -30.28
C LEU A 83 -7.08 -30.18 -30.29
N THR A 84 -7.60 -30.55 -29.13
CA THR A 84 -9.03 -30.85 -28.92
C THR A 84 -9.62 -29.89 -27.91
N VAL A 85 -10.86 -29.45 -28.09
CA VAL A 85 -11.62 -28.64 -27.12
C VAL A 85 -12.87 -29.39 -26.73
N LYS A 86 -13.04 -29.69 -25.43
CA LYS A 86 -14.16 -30.51 -24.92
C LYS A 86 -14.31 -31.82 -25.71
N GLU A 87 -13.20 -32.54 -25.88
CA GLU A 87 -13.09 -33.82 -26.59
C GLU A 87 -13.36 -33.77 -28.11
N LYS A 88 -13.59 -32.59 -28.69
CA LYS A 88 -13.75 -32.42 -30.14
C LYS A 88 -12.46 -31.93 -30.79
N LEU A 89 -12.05 -32.57 -31.88
CA LEU A 89 -10.92 -32.13 -32.69
C LEU A 89 -11.22 -30.76 -33.29
N ILE A 90 -10.22 -29.86 -33.26
CA ILE A 90 -10.30 -28.62 -34.02
C ILE A 90 -10.02 -28.93 -35.49
N GLU A 91 -11.08 -29.12 -36.27
CA GLU A 91 -11.01 -29.43 -37.71
C GLU A 91 -10.65 -28.21 -38.58
N ASN A 92 -10.99 -27.01 -38.11
CA ASN A 92 -10.69 -25.77 -38.82
C ASN A 92 -9.40 -25.13 -38.30
N GLU A 93 -8.31 -25.35 -39.02
CA GLU A 93 -7.00 -24.77 -38.69
C GLU A 93 -6.98 -23.23 -38.71
N ALA A 94 -7.98 -22.58 -39.33
CA ALA A 94 -8.12 -21.12 -39.34
C ALA A 94 -8.80 -20.54 -38.09
N THR A 95 -9.27 -21.38 -37.15
CA THR A 95 -9.88 -20.86 -35.91
C THR A 95 -8.84 -20.12 -35.06
N PRO A 96 -9.17 -18.92 -34.53
CA PRO A 96 -8.28 -18.14 -33.67
C PRO A 96 -7.75 -18.90 -32.43
N ILE A 97 -6.51 -18.62 -32.03
CA ILE A 97 -5.90 -19.22 -30.84
C ILE A 97 -6.61 -18.85 -29.53
N ASN A 98 -7.16 -17.64 -29.41
CA ASN A 98 -7.95 -17.26 -28.24
C ASN A 98 -9.32 -17.96 -28.13
N GLN A 99 -9.74 -18.68 -29.18
CA GLN A 99 -10.96 -19.51 -29.18
C GLN A 99 -10.65 -21.00 -29.07
N THR A 100 -9.39 -21.40 -29.20
CA THR A 100 -8.97 -22.82 -29.24
C THR A 100 -8.11 -23.22 -28.06
N PHE A 101 -7.20 -22.36 -27.59
CA PHE A 101 -6.45 -22.53 -26.35
C PHE A 101 -7.29 -22.04 -25.16
N VAL A 102 -8.39 -22.74 -24.92
CA VAL A 102 -9.43 -22.38 -23.94
C VAL A 102 -9.59 -23.44 -22.84
N GLU A 103 -10.44 -23.17 -21.85
CA GLU A 103 -10.70 -24.07 -20.73
C GLU A 103 -11.32 -25.37 -21.27
N GLY A 104 -10.77 -26.51 -20.85
CA GLY A 104 -11.15 -27.83 -21.38
C GLY A 104 -10.52 -28.16 -22.73
N ALA A 105 -9.55 -27.37 -23.20
CA ALA A 105 -8.69 -27.76 -24.32
C ALA A 105 -7.58 -28.71 -23.86
N VAL A 106 -7.14 -29.59 -24.77
CA VAL A 106 -6.04 -30.54 -24.56
C VAL A 106 -5.17 -30.53 -25.80
N LEU A 107 -3.87 -30.25 -25.62
CA LEU A 107 -2.85 -30.35 -26.65
C LEU A 107 -2.31 -31.77 -26.64
N HIS A 108 -2.35 -32.41 -27.79
CA HIS A 108 -1.85 -33.77 -28.00
C HIS A 108 -0.47 -33.67 -28.65
N ILE A 109 0.52 -34.35 -28.08
CA ILE A 109 1.87 -34.45 -28.64
C ILE A 109 2.24 -35.94 -28.68
N GLU A 110 2.19 -36.56 -29.85
CA GLU A 110 2.23 -38.02 -29.99
C GLU A 110 1.19 -38.67 -29.06
N ASP A 111 1.62 -39.50 -28.10
CA ASP A 111 0.77 -40.18 -27.13
C ASP A 111 0.53 -39.35 -25.84
N GLN A 112 1.11 -38.14 -25.71
CA GLN A 112 0.95 -37.30 -24.54
C GLN A 112 -0.26 -36.38 -24.65
N LEU A 113 -1.08 -36.41 -23.60
CA LEU A 113 -2.26 -35.57 -23.41
C LEU A 113 -1.92 -34.44 -22.43
N LEU A 114 -1.75 -33.22 -22.93
CA LEU A 114 -1.40 -32.06 -22.11
C LEU A 114 -2.61 -31.13 -21.98
N PRO A 115 -3.28 -31.09 -20.82
CA PRO A 115 -4.39 -30.18 -20.60
C PRO A 115 -3.93 -28.72 -20.70
N VAL A 116 -4.81 -27.87 -21.21
CA VAL A 116 -4.61 -26.42 -21.29
C VAL A 116 -5.16 -25.76 -20.04
N GLU A 117 -4.31 -25.03 -19.33
CA GLU A 117 -4.68 -24.21 -18.19
C GLU A 117 -4.52 -22.72 -18.54
N ILE A 118 -5.62 -21.96 -18.51
CA ILE A 118 -5.60 -20.52 -18.82
C ILE A 118 -5.43 -19.70 -17.56
N ASN A 119 -4.60 -18.66 -17.60
CA ASN A 119 -4.49 -17.63 -16.57
C ASN A 119 -4.34 -18.26 -15.18
N VAL A 120 -3.44 -19.25 -15.09
CA VAL A 120 -3.06 -19.86 -13.81
C VAL A 120 -2.50 -18.78 -12.88
N PRO A 121 -2.73 -18.87 -11.56
CA PRO A 121 -2.10 -17.98 -10.61
C PRO A 121 -0.59 -18.06 -10.73
N VAL A 122 0.11 -16.94 -10.93
CA VAL A 122 1.56 -16.94 -11.09
C VAL A 122 2.16 -15.81 -10.26
N ILE A 123 3.25 -16.12 -9.56
CA ILE A 123 4.16 -15.12 -9.00
C ILE A 123 5.25 -14.84 -10.03
N THR A 124 5.31 -13.61 -10.53
CA THR A 124 6.32 -13.18 -11.50
C THR A 124 7.56 -12.60 -10.82
N ALA A 125 7.40 -12.04 -9.62
CA ALA A 125 8.50 -11.64 -8.76
C ALA A 125 8.12 -11.72 -7.28
N LEU A 126 9.08 -12.16 -6.46
CA LEU A 126 8.98 -12.15 -4.99
C LEU A 126 10.31 -11.71 -4.41
N VAL A 127 10.35 -10.55 -3.76
CA VAL A 127 11.57 -9.94 -3.24
C VAL A 127 11.42 -9.68 -1.74
N LEU A 128 12.33 -10.26 -0.95
CA LEU A 128 12.43 -9.99 0.49
C LEU A 128 13.14 -8.65 0.77
N PRO A 129 12.87 -8.02 1.93
CA PRO A 129 13.54 -6.78 2.33
C PRO A 129 15.07 -6.87 2.32
N THR A 130 15.69 -5.72 2.09
CA THR A 130 17.15 -5.47 2.12
C THR A 130 17.68 -5.30 3.54
N ASN A 131 16.81 -4.97 4.49
CA ASN A 131 17.08 -4.89 5.93
C ASN A 131 15.99 -5.70 6.65
N ILE A 132 16.38 -6.51 7.63
CA ILE A 132 15.48 -7.37 8.40
C ILE A 132 15.90 -7.30 9.88
N MET A 133 15.02 -6.79 10.75
CA MET A 133 15.32 -6.66 12.18
C MET A 133 14.51 -7.62 13.05
N VAL A 134 15.16 -8.15 14.10
CA VAL A 134 14.47 -8.89 15.17
C VAL A 134 13.38 -8.02 15.80
N GLY A 135 12.18 -8.57 15.91
CA GLY A 135 11.03 -7.93 16.54
C GLY A 135 10.27 -6.97 15.63
N PHE A 136 10.61 -6.86 14.34
CA PHE A 136 9.92 -6.01 13.37
C PHE A 136 9.30 -6.84 12.25
N PRO A 137 8.04 -6.57 11.86
CA PRO A 137 7.37 -7.33 10.82
C PRO A 137 8.04 -7.09 9.47
N ILE A 138 8.31 -8.19 8.77
CA ILE A 138 8.76 -8.18 7.38
C ILE A 138 7.72 -8.85 6.49
N TYR A 139 7.66 -8.38 5.24
CA TYR A 139 6.77 -8.87 4.20
C TYR A 139 7.46 -8.74 2.85
N PRO A 140 7.09 -9.57 1.86
CA PRO A 140 7.67 -9.53 0.53
C PRO A 140 7.07 -8.42 -0.35
N LYS A 141 7.88 -7.88 -1.27
CA LYS A 141 7.36 -7.19 -2.47
C LYS A 141 7.03 -8.25 -3.51
N ILE A 142 5.76 -8.31 -3.93
CA ILE A 142 5.25 -9.35 -4.83
C ILE A 142 4.65 -8.74 -6.09
N HIS A 143 5.05 -9.28 -7.24
CA HIS A 143 4.31 -9.13 -8.49
C HIS A 143 3.67 -10.48 -8.82
N ALA A 144 2.35 -10.47 -9.00
CA ALA A 144 1.56 -11.65 -9.26
C ALA A 144 0.51 -11.37 -10.34
N GLU A 145 0.15 -12.40 -11.08
CA GLU A 145 -0.92 -12.37 -12.08
C GLU A 145 -1.95 -13.45 -11.76
N PHE A 146 -3.23 -13.14 -12.00
CA PHE A 146 -4.36 -14.05 -11.79
C PHE A 146 -4.34 -14.70 -10.40
N CYS A 147 -4.02 -13.90 -9.39
CA CYS A 147 -3.76 -14.39 -8.03
C CYS A 147 -4.58 -13.60 -7.03
N ASP A 148 -5.17 -14.32 -6.07
CA ASP A 148 -5.70 -13.80 -4.83
C ASP A 148 -4.64 -14.04 -3.75
N LEU A 149 -3.81 -13.01 -3.51
CA LEU A 149 -2.69 -13.12 -2.56
C LEU A 149 -3.18 -13.42 -1.14
N LEU A 150 -4.37 -12.96 -0.74
CA LEU A 150 -4.92 -13.23 0.58
C LEU A 150 -5.29 -14.72 0.77
N LYS A 151 -5.64 -15.42 -0.31
CA LYS A 151 -5.89 -16.87 -0.29
C LYS A 151 -4.65 -17.72 -0.56
N SER A 152 -3.56 -17.09 -1.00
CA SER A 152 -2.30 -17.78 -1.29
C SER A 152 -1.62 -18.26 -0.01
N THR A 153 -0.76 -19.26 -0.12
CA THR A 153 -0.08 -19.84 1.06
C THR A 153 1.36 -19.35 1.12
N PHE A 154 1.77 -18.84 2.28
CA PHE A 154 3.10 -18.31 2.53
C PHE A 154 3.75 -19.07 3.67
N ILE A 155 4.96 -19.57 3.46
CA ILE A 155 5.71 -20.32 4.47
C ILE A 155 7.11 -19.74 4.59
N TRP A 156 7.46 -19.32 5.80
CA TRP A 156 8.76 -18.77 6.15
C TRP A 156 9.66 -19.84 6.72
N TYR A 157 10.93 -19.81 6.31
CA TYR A 157 11.98 -20.70 6.78
C TYR A 157 13.20 -19.91 7.22
N ARG A 158 13.89 -20.41 8.25
CA ARG A 158 15.21 -19.93 8.66
C ARG A 158 16.29 -20.88 8.15
N TYR A 159 17.40 -20.30 7.67
CA TYR A 159 18.61 -21.04 7.34
C TYR A 159 19.39 -21.39 8.59
N GLN A 160 19.84 -22.64 8.73
CA GLN A 160 20.86 -23.02 9.71
C GLN A 160 22.07 -23.62 9.00
N SER A 161 23.25 -23.04 9.18
CA SER A 161 24.49 -23.70 8.78
C SER A 161 24.86 -24.76 9.83
N VAL A 162 24.64 -26.02 9.50
CA VAL A 162 25.14 -27.13 10.32
C VAL A 162 26.49 -27.56 9.76
N GLU A 163 27.55 -27.47 10.58
CA GLU A 163 28.85 -28.03 10.26
C GLU A 163 28.77 -29.56 10.32
N ASP A 164 29.00 -30.22 9.18
CA ASP A 164 28.97 -31.68 9.11
C ASP A 164 30.35 -32.23 9.54
N GLU A 165 30.48 -32.58 10.83
CA GLU A 165 31.70 -33.17 11.40
C GLU A 165 32.04 -34.56 10.79
N SER A 166 31.13 -35.15 10.00
CA SER A 166 31.28 -36.52 9.48
C SER A 166 32.08 -36.63 8.19
N GLN A 167 32.45 -35.52 7.53
CA GLN A 167 33.18 -35.55 6.24
C GLN A 167 34.42 -34.65 6.24
N LYS A 168 35.58 -35.22 5.86
CA LYS A 168 36.88 -34.52 5.64
C LYS A 168 36.86 -33.44 4.54
N LYS A 169 35.69 -33.06 4.01
CA LYS A 169 35.47 -31.92 3.13
C LYS A 169 34.30 -31.13 3.71
N LYS A 170 34.52 -29.86 4.07
CA LYS A 170 33.49 -28.89 4.47
C LYS A 170 32.38 -28.85 3.43
N LYS A 171 31.34 -29.67 3.59
CA LYS A 171 30.06 -29.54 2.90
C LYS A 171 29.06 -29.11 3.95
N THR A 172 28.71 -27.83 3.94
CA THR A 172 27.58 -27.31 4.69
C THR A 172 26.31 -28.01 4.19
N LYS A 173 25.60 -28.69 5.08
CA LYS A 173 24.27 -29.20 4.78
C LYS A 173 23.28 -28.05 4.99
N GLU A 174 22.60 -27.63 3.93
CA GLU A 174 21.57 -26.60 4.04
C GLU A 174 20.34 -27.18 4.74
N VAL A 175 20.05 -26.70 5.95
CA VAL A 175 18.84 -27.05 6.69
C VAL A 175 17.94 -25.80 6.74
N TRP A 176 16.68 -25.99 6.36
CA TRP A 176 15.66 -24.94 6.32
C TRP A 176 14.55 -25.31 7.30
N ASP A 177 14.53 -24.66 8.46
CA ASP A 177 13.49 -24.88 9.46
C ASP A 177 12.32 -23.96 9.19
N LYS A 178 11.11 -24.51 9.16
CA LYS A 178 9.88 -23.71 9.07
C LYS A 178 9.71 -22.90 10.36
N VAL A 179 9.62 -21.58 10.24
CA VAL A 179 9.49 -20.66 11.38
C VAL A 179 8.12 -20.00 11.47
N SER A 180 7.40 -19.83 10.36
CA SER A 180 6.07 -19.22 10.36
C SER A 180 5.27 -19.56 9.10
N GLU A 181 3.96 -19.32 9.17
CA GLU A 181 3.04 -19.26 8.03
C GLU A 181 2.36 -17.89 8.01
N GLY A 182 2.11 -17.36 6.82
CA GLY A 182 1.44 -16.07 6.62
C GLY A 182 2.25 -15.09 5.77
N PHE A 183 1.55 -14.07 5.26
CA PHE A 183 2.13 -13.07 4.36
C PHE A 183 3.31 -12.33 4.98
N SER A 184 3.18 -11.97 6.26
CA SER A 184 4.23 -11.33 7.05
C SER A 184 4.87 -12.30 8.07
N TYR A 185 6.10 -12.02 8.46
CA TYR A 185 6.78 -12.68 9.57
C TYR A 185 7.50 -11.65 10.43
N THR A 186 7.48 -11.83 11.75
CA THR A 186 8.27 -11.00 12.67
C THR A 186 9.44 -11.84 13.16
N PRO A 187 10.68 -11.57 12.72
CA PRO A 187 11.85 -12.33 13.12
C PRO A 187 12.06 -12.28 14.64
N THR A 188 12.52 -13.38 15.19
CA THR A 188 12.80 -13.55 16.61
C THR A 188 14.31 -13.53 16.87
N ILE A 189 14.71 -13.48 18.14
CA ILE A 189 16.14 -13.57 18.50
C ILE A 189 16.82 -14.85 17.98
N SER A 190 16.05 -15.92 17.75
CA SER A 190 16.59 -17.17 17.18
C SER A 190 16.95 -17.05 15.70
N ASP A 191 16.50 -15.99 15.03
CA ASP A 191 16.78 -15.74 13.62
C ASP A 191 18.01 -14.85 13.43
N LEU A 192 18.47 -14.17 14.48
CA LEU A 192 19.62 -13.25 14.45
C LEU A 192 20.85 -13.91 13.78
N GLY A 193 21.41 -13.23 12.79
CA GLY A 193 22.56 -13.70 12.01
C GLY A 193 22.25 -14.77 10.97
N ASN A 194 20.99 -15.18 10.79
CA ASN A 194 20.58 -16.17 9.80
C ASN A 194 19.86 -15.53 8.61
N LYS A 195 19.86 -16.25 7.48
CA LYS A 195 19.04 -15.90 6.32
C LYS A 195 17.62 -16.44 6.45
N LEU A 196 16.68 -15.75 5.82
CA LEU A 196 15.28 -16.17 5.74
C LEU A 196 14.92 -16.55 4.31
N LYS A 197 14.06 -17.55 4.15
CA LYS A 197 13.49 -17.98 2.88
C LYS A 197 11.99 -17.92 2.97
N LEU A 198 11.34 -17.35 1.96
CA LEU A 198 9.89 -17.34 1.83
C LEU A 198 9.50 -18.17 0.61
N THR A 199 8.55 -19.06 0.83
CA THR A 199 7.89 -19.84 -0.20
C THR A 199 6.43 -19.41 -0.31
N CYS A 200 5.98 -19.12 -1.53
CA CYS A 200 4.62 -18.73 -1.85
C CYS A 200 3.99 -19.73 -2.83
N MET A 201 2.81 -20.23 -2.48
CA MET A 201 1.94 -20.99 -3.37
C MET A 201 0.78 -20.07 -3.80
N PRO A 202 0.81 -19.49 -5.02
CA PRO A 202 -0.22 -18.58 -5.49
C PRO A 202 -1.55 -19.31 -5.72
N LYS A 203 -2.67 -18.67 -5.39
CA LYS A 203 -4.01 -19.26 -5.55
C LYS A 203 -5.01 -18.29 -6.17
N LEU A 204 -6.01 -18.83 -6.86
CA LEU A 204 -7.19 -18.10 -7.32
C LEU A 204 -8.41 -19.03 -7.26
N GLY A 205 -9.33 -18.75 -6.34
CA GLY A 205 -10.44 -19.66 -6.06
C GLY A 205 -9.92 -21.05 -5.63
N HIS A 206 -10.25 -22.08 -6.41
CA HIS A 206 -9.79 -23.45 -6.16
C HIS A 206 -8.47 -23.81 -6.87
N ARG A 207 -7.96 -22.92 -7.73
CA ARG A 207 -6.76 -23.15 -8.53
C ARG A 207 -5.51 -22.75 -7.76
N SER A 208 -4.42 -23.48 -7.96
CA SER A 208 -3.11 -23.18 -7.41
C SER A 208 -2.08 -23.13 -8.54
N GLY A 209 -1.13 -22.21 -8.45
CA GLY A 209 -0.02 -22.11 -9.40
C GLY A 209 1.22 -22.87 -8.98
N GLU A 210 2.35 -22.57 -9.63
CA GLU A 210 3.65 -23.10 -9.25
C GLU A 210 4.18 -22.40 -7.99
N GLU A 211 4.80 -23.18 -7.11
CA GLU A 211 5.50 -22.67 -5.93
C GLU A 211 6.64 -21.72 -6.33
N PHE A 212 6.65 -20.53 -5.74
CA PHE A 212 7.72 -19.56 -5.92
C PHE A 212 8.49 -19.37 -4.62
N THR A 213 9.81 -19.46 -4.66
CA THR A 213 10.68 -19.31 -3.49
C THR A 213 11.65 -18.15 -3.66
N SER A 214 11.85 -17.38 -2.59
CA SER A 214 12.83 -16.30 -2.53
C SER A 214 13.65 -16.37 -1.25
N LEU A 215 14.92 -15.94 -1.34
CA LEU A 215 15.91 -15.95 -0.26
C LEU A 215 16.29 -14.52 0.11
N SER A 216 16.46 -14.24 1.40
CA SER A 216 16.91 -12.94 1.88
C SER A 216 18.34 -12.66 1.42
N LYS A 217 18.60 -11.43 0.99
CA LYS A 217 19.95 -11.01 0.58
C LYS A 217 20.82 -10.70 1.80
N CYS A 218 20.22 -10.17 2.86
CA CYS A 218 20.83 -9.90 4.15
C CYS A 218 20.55 -11.02 5.17
N ASP A 219 21.29 -10.98 6.26
CA ASP A 219 21.02 -11.76 7.47
C ASP A 219 20.12 -10.93 8.40
N VAL A 220 19.40 -11.57 9.32
CA VAL A 220 18.60 -10.86 10.32
C VAL A 220 19.52 -10.12 11.29
N GLU A 221 19.26 -8.83 11.50
CA GLU A 221 20.01 -7.94 12.38
C GLU A 221 19.24 -7.64 13.68
N ALA A 222 19.92 -7.07 14.66
CA ALA A 222 19.28 -6.59 15.88
C ALA A 222 18.43 -5.34 15.58
N GLY A 223 17.26 -5.25 16.20
CA GLY A 223 16.48 -4.01 16.20
C GLY A 223 17.09 -2.92 17.09
N PRO A 224 16.51 -1.70 17.09
CA PRO A 224 16.99 -0.56 17.90
C PRO A 224 16.84 -0.69 19.42
N GLY A 225 16.29 -1.80 19.91
CA GLY A 225 15.88 -1.96 21.30
C GLY A 225 14.40 -1.62 21.47
N ILE A 226 14.04 -1.04 22.61
CA ILE A 226 12.65 -0.66 22.93
C ILE A 226 12.30 0.60 22.15
N CYS A 227 11.19 0.54 21.41
CA CYS A 227 10.63 1.71 20.74
C CYS A 227 9.51 2.30 21.60
N PRO A 228 9.43 3.63 21.80
CA PRO A 228 8.40 4.24 22.66
C PRO A 228 6.96 3.93 22.28
N PHE A 229 6.67 3.65 21.00
CA PHE A 229 5.34 3.18 20.58
C PHE A 229 4.95 1.81 21.19
N GLU A 230 5.90 0.99 21.64
CA GLU A 230 5.59 -0.30 22.29
C GLU A 230 4.94 -0.10 23.66
N SER A 231 5.31 0.95 24.40
CA SER A 231 4.62 1.36 25.62
C SER A 231 3.18 1.78 25.32
N ARG A 232 2.96 2.42 24.16
CA ARG A 232 1.62 2.81 23.69
C ARG A 232 0.80 1.60 23.25
N HIS A 233 1.44 0.57 22.70
CA HIS A 233 0.79 -0.71 22.33
C HIS A 233 0.15 -1.43 23.52
N LEU A 234 0.61 -1.18 24.74
CA LEU A 234 -0.01 -1.72 25.95
C LEU A 234 -1.47 -1.25 26.14
N TYR A 235 -1.84 -0.09 25.60
CA TYR A 235 -3.21 0.42 25.62
C TYR A 235 -4.06 -0.09 24.47
N THR A 236 -3.44 -0.72 23.47
CA THR A 236 -4.05 -1.07 22.19
C THR A 236 -3.89 -2.54 21.83
N GLN A 237 -3.72 -3.41 22.84
CA GLN A 237 -3.44 -4.84 22.65
C GLN A 237 -4.49 -5.58 21.82
N ASN A 238 -5.74 -5.12 21.88
CA ASN A 238 -6.86 -5.68 21.15
C ASN A 238 -7.57 -4.59 20.34
N THR A 239 -8.30 -5.04 19.32
CA THR A 239 -9.33 -4.23 18.66
C THR A 239 -10.40 -3.83 19.67
N LEU A 240 -11.02 -2.67 19.47
CA LEU A 240 -12.17 -2.28 20.27
C LEU A 240 -13.39 -3.18 19.99
N GLU A 241 -14.31 -3.20 20.95
CA GLU A 241 -15.64 -3.81 20.79
C GLU A 241 -16.38 -3.22 19.57
N ASP A 242 -17.45 -3.91 19.16
CA ASP A 242 -18.14 -3.69 17.88
C ASP A 242 -18.71 -2.26 17.71
N ASP A 243 -19.04 -1.58 18.81
CA ASP A 243 -19.54 -0.21 18.82
C ASP A 243 -18.44 0.88 18.93
N GLY A 244 -17.20 0.48 19.21
CA GLY A 244 -16.04 1.36 19.31
C GLY A 244 -15.32 1.57 17.97
N ILE A 245 -14.64 2.72 17.83
CA ILE A 245 -13.78 3.03 16.69
C ILE A 245 -12.46 3.59 17.22
N ARG A 246 -11.36 2.87 16.99
CA ARG A 246 -10.03 3.42 17.26
C ARG A 246 -9.52 4.16 16.03
N VAL A 247 -9.19 5.44 16.18
CA VAL A 247 -8.71 6.31 15.10
C VAL A 247 -7.25 6.66 15.31
N VAL A 248 -6.46 6.57 14.24
CA VAL A 248 -5.07 7.06 14.18
C VAL A 248 -4.97 8.19 13.16
N SER A 249 -4.27 9.27 13.50
CA SER A 249 -3.77 10.27 12.54
C SER A 249 -2.26 10.36 12.66
N TYR A 250 -1.52 10.20 11.55
CA TYR A 250 -0.07 10.17 11.60
C TYR A 250 0.62 10.61 10.30
N ASN A 251 1.40 11.70 10.37
CA ASN A 251 2.36 12.04 9.32
C ASN A 251 3.59 11.13 9.43
N ILE A 252 3.85 10.32 8.40
CA ILE A 252 4.88 9.26 8.44
C ILE A 252 6.23 9.69 7.81
N LEU A 253 6.39 10.98 7.48
CA LEU A 253 7.56 11.57 6.85
C LEU A 253 7.92 10.90 5.51
N ALA A 254 7.58 11.56 4.40
CA ALA A 254 7.82 10.98 3.07
C ALA A 254 9.33 10.82 2.80
N ASP A 255 9.71 9.76 2.11
CA ASP A 255 11.11 9.46 1.79
C ASP A 255 11.74 10.56 0.93
N ILE A 256 10.96 11.17 0.03
CA ILE A 256 11.37 12.33 -0.77
C ILE A 256 11.85 13.52 0.09
N TYR A 257 11.33 13.65 1.32
CA TYR A 257 11.73 14.69 2.27
C TYR A 257 12.76 14.20 3.29
N ALA A 258 12.96 12.90 3.46
CA ALA A 258 13.97 12.35 4.38
C ALA A 258 15.35 12.16 3.71
N ASP A 259 15.40 11.76 2.43
CA ASP A 259 16.64 11.38 1.74
C ASP A 259 17.41 12.56 1.10
N SER A 260 16.93 13.79 1.24
CA SER A 260 17.61 14.95 0.67
C SER A 260 18.88 15.34 1.46
N ASP A 261 19.90 15.88 0.79
CA ASP A 261 21.11 16.39 1.46
C ASP A 261 20.78 17.49 2.47
N PHE A 262 19.80 18.34 2.18
CA PHE A 262 19.32 19.35 3.12
C PHE A 262 18.69 18.69 4.35
N SER A 263 17.88 17.65 4.16
CA SER A 263 17.23 16.96 5.28
C SER A 263 18.24 16.27 6.18
N ARG A 264 19.22 15.57 5.61
CA ARG A 264 20.24 14.85 6.38
C ARG A 264 21.21 15.78 7.12
N ASN A 265 21.51 16.95 6.57
CA ASN A 265 22.53 17.85 7.12
C ASN A 265 21.95 19.04 7.91
N GLU A 266 20.71 19.46 7.64
CA GLU A 266 20.11 20.66 8.22
C GLU A 266 18.86 20.36 9.05
N LEU A 267 17.93 19.53 8.57
CA LEU A 267 16.68 19.21 9.30
C LEU A 267 16.92 18.15 10.40
N PHE A 268 17.65 17.09 10.05
CA PHE A 268 17.83 15.89 10.88
C PHE A 268 19.31 15.53 11.11
N PRO A 269 20.25 16.47 11.36
CA PRO A 269 21.67 16.15 11.51
C PRO A 269 21.99 15.27 12.72
N TYR A 270 21.07 15.15 13.67
CA TYR A 270 21.15 14.28 14.84
C TYR A 270 20.74 12.83 14.56
N CYS A 271 19.95 12.58 13.51
CA CYS A 271 19.47 11.25 13.18
C CYS A 271 20.51 10.52 12.31
N PRO A 272 20.95 9.30 12.68
CA PRO A 272 21.93 8.60 11.87
C PRO A 272 21.36 8.24 10.49
N PRO A 273 22.15 8.31 9.39
CA PRO A 273 21.65 8.12 8.03
C PRO A 273 20.91 6.80 7.79
N TYR A 274 21.33 5.72 8.45
CA TYR A 274 20.65 4.43 8.31
C TYR A 274 19.23 4.44 8.89
N ALA A 275 18.96 5.25 9.91
CA ALA A 275 17.65 5.36 10.54
C ALA A 275 16.70 6.30 9.76
N LEU A 276 17.25 7.19 8.93
CA LEU A 276 16.47 7.99 7.97
C LEU A 276 16.05 7.20 6.73
N ALA A 277 16.81 6.16 6.36
CA ALA A 277 16.52 5.36 5.18
C ALA A 277 15.15 4.68 5.27
N ILE A 278 14.36 4.73 4.19
CA ILE A 278 13.00 4.19 4.16
C ILE A 278 12.91 2.71 4.52
N ASP A 279 13.89 1.89 4.14
CA ASP A 279 13.90 0.45 4.47
C ASP A 279 14.03 0.18 5.98
N TYR A 280 14.58 1.14 6.72
CA TYR A 280 14.60 1.13 8.19
C TYR A 280 13.29 1.68 8.76
N ARG A 281 12.92 2.92 8.39
CA ARG A 281 11.74 3.62 8.94
C ARG A 281 10.45 2.82 8.75
N LYS A 282 10.29 2.16 7.60
CA LYS A 282 9.07 1.39 7.31
C LYS A 282 8.86 0.21 8.22
N GLN A 283 9.94 -0.46 8.66
CA GLN A 283 9.81 -1.54 9.63
C GLN A 283 9.24 -1.01 10.95
N LEU A 284 9.70 0.18 11.39
CA LEU A 284 9.22 0.85 12.59
C LEU A 284 7.78 1.32 12.44
N PHE A 285 7.44 2.12 11.42
CA PHE A 285 6.07 2.64 11.31
C PHE A 285 5.03 1.55 11.00
N VAL A 286 5.40 0.46 10.29
CA VAL A 286 4.47 -0.67 10.12
C VAL A 286 4.23 -1.37 11.45
N LYS A 287 5.29 -1.64 12.23
CA LYS A 287 5.14 -2.20 13.58
C LYS A 287 4.30 -1.30 14.48
N GLU A 288 4.59 0.00 14.46
CA GLU A 288 3.89 1.02 15.24
C GLU A 288 2.40 1.04 14.90
N ILE A 289 2.05 1.23 13.61
CA ILE A 289 0.67 1.40 13.19
C ILE A 289 -0.14 0.12 13.39
N THR A 290 0.42 -1.05 13.06
CA THR A 290 -0.29 -2.34 13.20
C THR A 290 -0.50 -2.73 14.66
N GLY A 291 0.43 -2.40 15.55
CA GLY A 291 0.27 -2.64 17.00
C GLY A 291 -0.80 -1.77 17.67
N TYR A 292 -1.27 -0.70 17.01
CA TYR A 292 -2.41 0.08 17.51
C TYR A 292 -3.76 -0.62 17.33
N ASN A 293 -3.85 -1.67 16.51
CA ASN A 293 -5.09 -2.41 16.26
C ASN A 293 -6.28 -1.50 15.91
N SER A 294 -6.01 -0.39 15.21
CA SER A 294 -6.99 0.67 14.95
C SER A 294 -8.09 0.24 13.98
N ASP A 295 -9.21 0.95 13.95
CA ASP A 295 -10.29 0.69 12.98
C ASP A 295 -10.24 1.67 11.81
N LEU A 296 -9.66 2.85 12.04
CA LEU A 296 -9.46 3.91 11.06
C LEU A 296 -8.05 4.48 11.20
N ILE A 297 -7.30 4.57 10.10
CA ILE A 297 -5.93 5.06 10.08
C ILE A 297 -5.80 6.10 8.96
N CYS A 298 -5.58 7.35 9.32
CA CYS A 298 -5.36 8.47 8.42
C CYS A 298 -3.86 8.84 8.44
N LEU A 299 -3.18 8.66 7.32
CA LEU A 299 -1.75 8.95 7.18
C LEU A 299 -1.53 10.13 6.24
N GLN A 300 -0.49 10.92 6.54
CA GLN A 300 0.01 11.99 5.68
C GLN A 300 1.45 11.69 5.26
N GLU A 301 1.90 12.33 4.17
CA GLU A 301 3.24 12.12 3.59
C GLU A 301 3.53 10.67 3.20
N VAL A 302 2.56 10.03 2.55
CA VAL A 302 2.69 8.65 2.09
C VAL A 302 3.17 8.62 0.65
N ASP A 303 4.42 8.23 0.42
CA ASP A 303 4.92 8.00 -0.94
C ASP A 303 4.09 6.93 -1.67
N ARG A 304 3.77 7.14 -2.95
CA ARG A 304 3.03 6.17 -3.81
C ARG A 304 3.63 4.77 -3.72
N LYS A 305 4.96 4.68 -3.76
CA LYS A 305 5.68 3.41 -3.72
C LYS A 305 5.58 2.74 -2.36
N VAL A 306 5.62 3.50 -1.27
CA VAL A 306 5.45 2.99 0.10
C VAL A 306 4.01 2.51 0.30
N PHE A 307 3.02 3.24 -0.20
CA PHE A 307 1.63 2.79 -0.16
C PHE A 307 1.44 1.46 -0.89
N ILE A 308 1.80 1.40 -2.18
CA ILE A 308 1.53 0.23 -3.04
C ILE A 308 2.32 -1.01 -2.62
N ASN A 309 3.60 -0.84 -2.29
CA ASN A 309 4.49 -1.99 -2.10
C ASN A 309 4.67 -2.40 -0.64
N ASP A 310 4.31 -1.53 0.30
CA ASP A 310 4.66 -1.71 1.70
C ASP A 310 3.41 -1.64 2.61
N LEU A 311 2.70 -0.50 2.67
CA LEU A 311 1.55 -0.34 3.58
C LEU A 311 0.32 -1.15 3.17
N LEU A 312 -0.13 -1.02 1.92
CA LEU A 312 -1.36 -1.67 1.46
C LEU A 312 -1.30 -3.20 1.59
N PRO A 313 -0.27 -3.90 1.09
CA PRO A 313 -0.21 -5.36 1.24
C PRO A 313 -0.11 -5.80 2.70
N ALA A 314 0.67 -5.09 3.53
CA ALA A 314 0.81 -5.40 4.94
C ALA A 314 -0.54 -5.26 5.67
N PHE A 315 -1.28 -4.17 5.42
CA PHE A 315 -2.52 -3.89 6.13
C PHE A 315 -3.69 -4.72 5.58
N GLU A 316 -3.74 -5.02 4.28
CA GLU A 316 -4.71 -5.97 3.71
C GLU A 316 -4.60 -7.35 4.33
N SER A 317 -3.37 -7.82 4.59
CA SER A 317 -3.15 -9.09 5.28
C SER A 317 -3.69 -9.11 6.72
N LEU A 318 -3.97 -7.93 7.30
CA LEU A 318 -4.56 -7.74 8.63
C LEU A 318 -6.05 -7.35 8.56
N GLY A 319 -6.67 -7.43 7.38
CA GLY A 319 -8.10 -7.19 7.21
C GLY A 319 -8.49 -5.71 7.06
N TYR A 320 -7.57 -4.86 6.59
CA TYR A 320 -7.88 -3.49 6.20
C TYR A 320 -8.07 -3.36 4.68
N SER A 321 -8.75 -2.32 4.27
CA SER A 321 -8.65 -1.77 2.92
C SER A 321 -8.13 -0.34 3.01
N GLY A 322 -7.47 0.14 1.96
CA GLY A 322 -6.81 1.44 1.95
C GLY A 322 -6.97 2.18 0.63
N VAL A 323 -7.04 3.51 0.71
CA VAL A 323 -7.06 4.40 -0.46
C VAL A 323 -5.98 5.46 -0.28
N LEU A 324 -5.22 5.73 -1.33
CA LEU A 324 -4.26 6.84 -1.42
C LEU A 324 -4.84 7.94 -2.31
N GLN A 325 -4.91 9.14 -1.77
CA GLN A 325 -5.12 10.36 -2.54
C GLN A 325 -3.77 11.08 -2.66
N GLU A 326 -3.24 11.20 -3.87
CA GLU A 326 -1.99 11.91 -4.08
C GLU A 326 -2.21 13.42 -4.14
N LYS A 327 -1.18 14.18 -3.77
CA LYS A 327 -1.17 15.61 -3.99
C LYS A 327 -1.24 15.93 -5.47
N GLY A 328 -1.79 17.11 -5.78
CA GLY A 328 -1.82 17.63 -7.14
C GLY A 328 -0.42 17.86 -7.73
N GLY A 329 -0.32 17.79 -9.06
CA GLY A 329 0.92 18.02 -9.79
C GLY A 329 1.72 16.73 -10.01
N THR A 330 3.05 16.79 -9.81
CA THR A 330 3.98 15.66 -10.07
C THR A 330 4.55 15.06 -8.79
N THR A 331 4.03 15.44 -7.62
CA THR A 331 4.54 14.99 -6.32
C THR A 331 4.04 13.57 -6.04
N PRO A 332 4.92 12.56 -5.93
CA PRO A 332 4.51 11.17 -5.79
C PRO A 332 4.22 10.77 -4.32
N GLU A 333 3.61 11.66 -3.54
CA GLU A 333 3.12 11.41 -2.18
C GLU A 333 1.74 12.05 -1.94
N GLY A 334 1.07 11.63 -0.86
CA GLY A 334 -0.14 12.27 -0.38
C GLY A 334 -0.70 11.62 0.88
N GLU A 335 -2.02 11.56 0.97
CA GLU A 335 -2.78 11.17 2.13
C GLU A 335 -3.40 9.78 1.91
N ALA A 336 -3.21 8.88 2.87
CA ALA A 336 -3.79 7.55 2.81
C ALA A 336 -4.78 7.35 3.96
N THR A 337 -5.92 6.73 3.67
CA THR A 337 -6.87 6.31 4.69
C THR A 337 -7.07 4.81 4.60
N PHE A 338 -6.83 4.11 5.71
CA PHE A 338 -7.13 2.69 5.86
C PHE A 338 -8.29 2.50 6.84
N TYR A 339 -9.15 1.54 6.55
CA TYR A 339 -10.29 1.19 7.38
C TYR A 339 -10.42 -0.33 7.52
N ARG A 340 -10.86 -0.80 8.69
CA ARG A 340 -11.02 -2.22 8.96
C ARG A 340 -12.26 -2.79 8.27
N ASN A 341 -12.08 -3.83 7.46
CA ASN A 341 -13.14 -4.43 6.64
C ASN A 341 -14.26 -5.09 7.46
N SER A 342 -13.97 -5.50 8.70
CA SER A 342 -14.99 -6.05 9.60
C SER A 342 -15.95 -4.98 10.16
N LYS A 343 -15.58 -3.69 10.12
CA LYS A 343 -16.40 -2.59 10.63
C LYS A 343 -16.92 -1.66 9.55
N PHE A 344 -16.19 -1.49 8.45
CA PHE A 344 -16.50 -0.50 7.43
C PHE A 344 -16.39 -1.03 6.01
N ARG A 345 -17.23 -0.49 5.13
CA ARG A 345 -17.12 -0.61 3.68
C ARG A 345 -17.14 0.78 3.06
N GLN A 346 -16.18 1.10 2.20
CA GLN A 346 -16.24 2.35 1.44
C GLN A 346 -17.39 2.33 0.43
N VAL A 347 -18.18 3.40 0.42
CA VAL A 347 -19.28 3.59 -0.52
C VAL A 347 -19.07 4.75 -1.48
N GLN A 348 -18.24 5.74 -1.09
CA GLN A 348 -17.92 6.88 -1.94
C GLN A 348 -16.53 7.42 -1.65
N ASP A 349 -15.85 7.88 -2.69
CA ASP A 349 -14.66 8.72 -2.62
C ASP A 349 -15.03 10.12 -3.12
N CYS A 350 -14.93 11.11 -2.22
CA CYS A 350 -15.23 12.52 -2.46
C CYS A 350 -13.95 13.37 -2.36
N SER A 351 -12.78 12.80 -2.58
CA SER A 351 -11.51 13.51 -2.45
C SER A 351 -11.37 14.63 -3.49
N ILE A 352 -10.77 15.76 -3.10
CA ILE A 352 -10.59 16.93 -3.97
C ILE A 352 -9.19 17.51 -3.86
N GLU A 353 -8.75 18.11 -4.98
CA GLU A 353 -7.63 19.03 -4.99
C GLU A 353 -8.11 20.43 -4.66
N ILE A 354 -7.60 21.01 -3.56
CA ILE A 354 -8.17 22.21 -2.96
C ILE A 354 -8.12 23.38 -3.94
N ARG A 355 -7.01 23.56 -4.66
CA ARG A 355 -6.87 24.64 -5.65
C ARG A 355 -7.82 24.51 -6.83
N LYS A 356 -8.21 23.28 -7.23
CA LYS A 356 -9.22 23.08 -8.29
C LYS A 356 -10.59 23.43 -7.77
N SER A 357 -10.95 22.91 -6.60
CA SER A 357 -12.24 23.22 -5.95
C SER A 357 -12.45 24.73 -5.75
N VAL A 358 -11.43 25.45 -5.27
CA VAL A 358 -11.50 26.92 -5.10
C VAL A 358 -11.74 27.65 -6.43
N ASN A 359 -11.19 27.13 -7.54
CA ASN A 359 -11.28 27.78 -8.83
C ASN A 359 -12.52 27.40 -9.65
N GLU A 360 -13.04 26.18 -9.45
CA GLU A 360 -14.04 25.54 -10.31
C GLU A 360 -15.41 25.39 -9.64
N ASP A 361 -15.46 25.21 -8.30
CA ASP A 361 -16.71 24.92 -7.60
C ASP A 361 -17.42 26.19 -7.10
N ASP A 362 -18.73 26.29 -7.39
CA ASP A 362 -19.56 27.44 -7.00
C ASP A 362 -19.60 27.67 -5.48
N ILE A 363 -19.50 26.61 -4.67
CA ILE A 363 -19.49 26.67 -3.20
C ILE A 363 -18.26 27.42 -2.64
N GLN A 364 -17.22 27.62 -3.46
CA GLN A 364 -16.00 28.34 -3.10
C GLN A 364 -15.88 29.72 -3.75
N SER A 365 -16.94 30.21 -4.40
CA SER A 365 -16.91 31.44 -5.21
C SER A 365 -16.48 32.68 -4.44
N ASP A 366 -16.84 32.82 -3.18
CA ASP A 366 -16.39 33.90 -2.29
C ASP A 366 -14.90 33.81 -1.92
N ILE A 367 -14.37 32.59 -1.70
CA ILE A 367 -12.92 32.36 -1.53
C ILE A 367 -12.18 32.77 -2.81
N LYS A 368 -12.67 32.35 -3.98
CA LYS A 368 -12.11 32.74 -5.27
C LYS A 368 -12.08 34.25 -5.47
N ASN A 369 -13.17 34.92 -5.13
CA ASN A 369 -13.31 36.37 -5.27
C ASN A 369 -12.35 37.11 -4.33
N ILE A 370 -12.25 36.72 -3.06
CA ILE A 370 -11.39 37.41 -2.10
C ILE A 370 -9.90 37.13 -2.35
N VAL A 371 -9.54 35.91 -2.75
CA VAL A 371 -8.16 35.58 -3.15
C VAL A 371 -7.74 36.39 -4.38
N SER A 372 -8.68 36.66 -5.30
CA SER A 372 -8.41 37.46 -6.51
C SER A 372 -8.11 38.94 -6.22
N THR A 373 -8.34 39.44 -5.00
CA THR A 373 -7.96 40.82 -4.64
C THR A 373 -6.47 40.94 -4.30
N ASN A 374 -5.76 39.82 -4.16
CA ASN A 374 -4.33 39.77 -3.88
C ASN A 374 -3.64 38.79 -4.84
N GLU A 375 -2.96 39.34 -5.85
CA GLU A 375 -2.33 38.56 -6.92
C GLU A 375 -1.25 37.58 -6.39
N THR A 376 -0.48 37.98 -5.37
CA THR A 376 0.55 37.11 -4.76
C THR A 376 -0.09 35.92 -4.05
N LEU A 377 -1.15 36.17 -3.27
CA LEU A 377 -1.90 35.10 -2.59
C LEU A 377 -2.55 34.16 -3.61
N LYS A 378 -3.14 34.71 -4.67
CA LYS A 378 -3.75 33.93 -5.75
C LYS A 378 -2.74 33.00 -6.41
N GLN A 379 -1.56 33.51 -6.78
CA GLN A 379 -0.51 32.69 -7.36
C GLN A 379 -0.04 31.58 -6.42
N GLU A 380 0.09 31.87 -5.12
CA GLU A 380 0.41 30.82 -4.14
C GLU A 380 -0.70 29.77 -4.06
N MET A 381 -1.97 30.16 -3.94
CA MET A 381 -3.10 29.23 -3.90
C MET A 381 -3.21 28.37 -5.18
N ASP A 382 -2.99 28.95 -6.35
CA ASP A 382 -3.08 28.28 -7.66
C ASP A 382 -1.95 27.27 -7.91
N THR A 383 -0.83 27.41 -7.19
CA THR A 383 0.36 26.53 -7.32
C THR A 383 0.45 25.46 -6.24
N ARG A 384 -0.37 25.52 -5.18
CA ARG A 384 -0.36 24.49 -4.12
C ARG A 384 -1.17 23.27 -4.54
N GLY A 385 -0.51 22.12 -4.62
CA GLY A 385 -1.13 20.82 -4.86
C GLY A 385 -1.77 20.16 -3.62
N SER A 386 -2.05 20.90 -2.54
CA SER A 386 -2.69 20.33 -1.35
C SER A 386 -4.08 19.76 -1.68
N VAL A 387 -4.42 18.64 -1.05
CA VAL A 387 -5.68 17.91 -1.25
C VAL A 387 -6.37 17.69 0.08
N VAL A 388 -7.65 17.32 0.03
CA VAL A 388 -8.30 16.64 1.14
C VAL A 388 -8.85 15.32 0.61
N GLN A 389 -8.47 14.24 1.27
CA GLN A 389 -9.09 12.94 1.06
C GLN A 389 -10.39 12.89 1.85
N VAL A 390 -11.51 12.55 1.21
CA VAL A 390 -12.81 12.38 1.90
C VAL A 390 -13.42 11.05 1.48
N LEU A 391 -13.44 10.09 2.41
CA LEU A 391 -14.07 8.79 2.19
C LEU A 391 -15.39 8.73 2.95
N VAL A 392 -16.43 8.25 2.28
CA VAL A 392 -17.69 7.88 2.93
C VAL A 392 -17.66 6.38 3.18
N LEU A 393 -17.67 6.00 4.46
CA LEU A 393 -17.64 4.62 4.92
C LEU A 393 -19.00 4.25 5.50
N GLU A 394 -19.60 3.16 5.03
CA GLU A 394 -20.80 2.58 5.64
C GLU A 394 -20.40 1.55 6.69
N SER A 395 -21.06 1.59 7.86
CA SER A 395 -20.85 0.61 8.91
C SER A 395 -21.38 -0.76 8.48
N VAL A 396 -20.52 -1.78 8.58
CA VAL A 396 -20.91 -3.19 8.37
C VAL A 396 -21.81 -3.68 9.50
N LEU A 397 -21.58 -3.16 10.72
CA LEU A 397 -22.27 -3.55 11.94
C LEU A 397 -23.61 -2.82 12.10
N ASN A 398 -23.71 -1.59 11.59
CA ASN A 398 -24.90 -0.75 11.66
C ASN A 398 -25.29 -0.23 10.26
N PRO A 399 -25.97 -1.04 9.43
CA PRO A 399 -26.44 -0.61 8.12
C PRO A 399 -27.30 0.65 8.20
N GLY A 400 -27.07 1.61 7.29
CA GLY A 400 -27.72 2.93 7.34
C GLY A 400 -26.96 4.00 8.15
N CYS A 401 -25.91 3.62 8.87
CA CYS A 401 -24.95 4.55 9.48
C CYS A 401 -23.73 4.71 8.58
N ARG A 402 -23.37 5.96 8.28
CA ARG A 402 -22.20 6.35 7.50
C ARG A 402 -21.24 7.22 8.33
N LEU A 403 -19.96 7.04 8.09
CA LEU A 403 -18.87 7.85 8.63
C LEU A 403 -18.18 8.56 7.46
N CYS A 404 -18.24 9.90 7.46
CA CYS A 404 -17.43 10.71 6.56
C CYS A 404 -16.06 10.95 7.19
N VAL A 405 -15.03 10.33 6.61
CA VAL A 405 -13.64 10.47 7.06
C VAL A 405 -12.91 11.44 6.15
N ALA A 406 -12.44 12.54 6.71
CA ALA A 406 -11.56 13.49 6.04
C ALA A 406 -10.11 13.32 6.52
N ASN A 407 -9.15 13.46 5.61
CA ASN A 407 -7.72 13.44 5.88
C ASN A 407 -7.01 14.48 5.00
N THR A 408 -6.14 15.32 5.57
CA THR A 408 -5.44 16.37 4.81
C THR A 408 -4.03 16.63 5.33
N HIS A 409 -3.18 17.18 4.48
CA HIS A 409 -1.93 17.82 4.84
C HIS A 409 -1.89 19.27 4.31
N LEU A 410 -2.06 20.24 5.20
CA LEU A 410 -2.10 21.67 4.86
C LEU A 410 -0.69 22.24 4.58
N TYR A 411 -0.64 23.41 3.94
CA TYR A 411 0.63 24.00 3.52
C TYR A 411 1.59 24.34 4.69
N PHE A 412 2.81 23.78 4.62
CA PHE A 412 3.82 23.82 5.68
C PHE A 412 4.42 25.20 5.98
N HIS A 413 4.43 26.12 5.02
CA HIS A 413 5.28 27.32 5.14
C HIS A 413 4.90 28.17 6.38
N PRO A 414 5.84 28.55 7.27
CA PRO A 414 5.51 29.19 8.56
C PRO A 414 4.69 30.48 8.42
N LYS A 415 4.97 31.28 7.39
CA LYS A 415 4.27 32.56 7.10
C LYS A 415 2.97 32.43 6.30
N ALA A 416 2.43 31.21 6.18
CA ALA A 416 1.27 30.92 5.32
C ALA A 416 -0.03 30.70 6.12
N CYS A 417 -0.20 31.39 7.25
CA CYS A 417 -1.40 31.27 8.09
C CYS A 417 -2.69 31.58 7.33
N CYS A 418 -2.67 32.62 6.47
CA CYS A 418 -3.78 32.98 5.58
C CYS A 418 -4.15 31.82 4.63
N ILE A 419 -3.14 31.26 3.94
CA ILE A 419 -3.32 30.14 2.99
C ILE A 419 -3.92 28.93 3.70
N ARG A 420 -3.37 28.50 4.84
CA ARG A 420 -3.91 27.37 5.61
C ARG A 420 -5.35 27.61 6.06
N SER A 421 -5.68 28.85 6.46
CA SER A 421 -7.04 29.21 6.86
C SER A 421 -8.01 29.10 5.67
N LEU A 422 -7.64 29.61 4.49
CA LEU A 422 -8.46 29.49 3.27
C LEU A 422 -8.60 28.04 2.78
N GLN A 423 -7.52 27.26 2.83
CA GLN A 423 -7.57 25.82 2.56
C GLN A 423 -8.56 25.13 3.50
N THR A 424 -8.51 25.45 4.79
CA THR A 424 -9.42 24.89 5.80
C THR A 424 -10.87 25.29 5.54
N VAL A 425 -11.14 26.55 5.16
CA VAL A 425 -12.50 26.99 4.79
C VAL A 425 -13.04 26.17 3.62
N ALA A 426 -12.22 25.99 2.57
CA ALA A 426 -12.62 25.21 1.41
C ALA A 426 -12.93 23.75 1.78
N ILE A 427 -12.05 23.12 2.58
CA ILE A 427 -12.21 21.73 3.03
C ILE A 427 -13.48 21.55 3.86
N ILE A 428 -13.72 22.41 4.85
CA ILE A 428 -14.88 22.29 5.75
C ILE A 428 -16.19 22.46 4.99
N ARG A 429 -16.25 23.36 4.00
CA ARG A 429 -17.42 23.51 3.14
C ARG A 429 -17.69 22.28 2.31
N HIS A 430 -16.63 21.72 1.71
CA HIS A 430 -16.73 20.48 0.95
C HIS A 430 -17.19 19.32 1.82
N LEU A 431 -16.58 19.13 3.00
CA LEU A 431 -16.99 18.10 3.95
C LEU A 431 -18.45 18.28 4.41
N GLN A 432 -18.87 19.53 4.66
CA GLN A 432 -20.25 19.84 5.01
C GLN A 432 -21.24 19.48 3.90
N ASP A 433 -20.92 19.81 2.65
CA ASP A 433 -21.74 19.45 1.49
C ASP A 433 -21.84 17.92 1.32
N VAL A 434 -20.72 17.20 1.44
CA VAL A 434 -20.71 15.73 1.43
C VAL A 434 -21.62 15.18 2.53
N ILE A 435 -21.46 15.62 3.77
CA ILE A 435 -22.30 15.18 4.90
C ILE A 435 -23.78 15.47 4.64
N GLN A 436 -24.12 16.65 4.12
CA GLN A 436 -25.50 17.03 3.81
C GLN A 436 -26.12 16.15 2.72
N LYS A 437 -25.35 15.83 1.66
CA LYS A 437 -25.79 14.90 0.61
C LYS A 437 -26.06 13.50 1.17
N GLN A 438 -25.17 12.98 2.01
CA GLN A 438 -25.37 11.68 2.65
C GLN A 438 -26.62 11.67 3.56
N LYS A 439 -26.86 12.76 4.31
CA LYS A 439 -28.07 12.91 5.15
C LYS A 439 -29.34 13.02 4.31
N ALA A 440 -29.29 13.70 3.16
CA ALA A 440 -30.42 13.83 2.24
C ALA A 440 -30.81 12.49 1.58
N GLU A 441 -29.86 11.56 1.44
CA GLU A 441 -30.12 10.18 1.04
C GLU A 441 -30.74 9.31 2.15
N GLY A 442 -30.92 9.85 3.36
CA GLY A 442 -31.57 9.18 4.49
C GLY A 442 -30.63 8.45 5.45
N PHE A 443 -29.31 8.64 5.33
CA PHE A 443 -28.34 8.01 6.23
C PHE A 443 -28.15 8.80 7.53
N LYS A 444 -27.87 8.08 8.62
CA LYS A 444 -27.30 8.69 9.83
C LYS A 444 -25.81 8.90 9.58
N VAL A 445 -25.32 10.14 9.68
CA VAL A 445 -23.95 10.51 9.24
C VAL A 445 -23.17 11.14 10.37
N SER A 446 -22.02 10.54 10.68
CA SER A 446 -20.99 11.06 11.58
C SER A 446 -19.78 11.53 10.77
N SER A 447 -18.91 12.33 11.38
CA SER A 447 -17.63 12.71 10.75
C SER A 447 -16.41 12.63 11.68
N VAL A 448 -15.29 12.28 11.06
CA VAL A 448 -13.94 12.31 11.64
C VAL A 448 -13.05 13.06 10.64
N PHE A 449 -12.31 14.06 11.09
CA PHE A 449 -11.39 14.83 10.27
C PHE A 449 -10.00 14.80 10.89
N CYS A 450 -9.13 14.00 10.29
CA CYS A 450 -7.73 13.84 10.65
C CYS A 450 -6.83 14.71 9.78
N GLY A 451 -5.58 14.91 10.20
CA GLY A 451 -4.59 15.54 9.34
C GLY A 451 -3.40 16.13 10.07
N ASP A 452 -2.41 16.48 9.27
CA ASP A 452 -1.38 17.46 9.62
C ASP A 452 -1.86 18.83 9.12
N PHE A 453 -2.25 19.68 10.04
CA PHE A 453 -2.80 20.98 9.71
C PHE A 453 -1.73 22.05 9.60
N ASN A 454 -0.46 21.75 9.89
CA ASN A 454 0.63 22.72 9.95
C ASN A 454 0.24 23.99 10.74
N CYS A 455 -0.60 23.84 11.75
CA CYS A 455 -1.27 24.92 12.45
C CYS A 455 -1.35 24.60 13.94
N SER A 456 -0.88 25.53 14.77
CA SER A 456 -1.03 25.40 16.22
C SER A 456 -2.45 25.71 16.68
N PRO A 457 -2.81 25.37 17.94
CA PRO A 457 -4.14 25.66 18.49
C PRO A 457 -4.51 27.15 18.53
N LYS A 458 -3.54 28.04 18.29
CA LYS A 458 -3.71 29.50 18.24
C LYS A 458 -3.95 30.03 16.82
N GLY A 459 -3.84 29.20 15.80
CA GLY A 459 -3.95 29.61 14.40
C GLY A 459 -5.39 29.64 13.88
N GLY A 460 -5.62 30.38 12.80
CA GLY A 460 -6.96 30.59 12.22
C GLY A 460 -7.63 29.33 11.70
N ALA A 461 -6.86 28.35 11.19
CA ALA A 461 -7.42 27.06 10.77
C ALA A 461 -8.05 26.31 11.95
N TYR A 462 -7.33 26.17 13.07
CA TYR A 462 -7.86 25.53 14.28
C TYR A 462 -9.05 26.30 14.84
N GLU A 463 -8.96 27.64 14.89
CA GLU A 463 -10.04 28.49 15.35
C GLU A 463 -11.30 28.33 14.49
N PHE A 464 -11.16 28.31 13.17
CA PHE A 464 -12.30 28.16 12.26
C PHE A 464 -13.01 26.82 12.50
N ILE A 465 -12.26 25.70 12.52
CA ILE A 465 -12.82 24.35 12.71
C ILE A 465 -13.59 24.24 14.03
N THR A 466 -13.02 24.78 15.11
CA THR A 466 -13.54 24.57 16.47
C THR A 466 -14.56 25.62 16.92
N LYS A 467 -14.48 26.86 16.41
CA LYS A 467 -15.40 27.95 16.74
C LYS A 467 -16.45 28.23 15.68
N LYS A 468 -16.40 27.52 14.54
CA LYS A 468 -17.33 27.65 13.41
C LYS A 468 -17.30 28.99 12.68
N TYR A 469 -16.40 29.88 13.06
CA TYR A 469 -16.34 31.24 12.56
C TYR A 469 -14.92 31.77 12.56
N LEU A 470 -14.54 32.45 11.48
CA LEU A 470 -13.28 33.16 11.35
C LEU A 470 -13.58 34.56 10.80
N GLY A 471 -13.55 35.55 11.69
CA GLY A 471 -13.99 36.91 11.38
C GLY A 471 -12.96 37.78 10.65
N PRO A 472 -13.36 39.01 10.25
CA PRO A 472 -12.54 39.92 9.44
C PRO A 472 -11.28 40.43 10.17
N ASP A 473 -11.30 40.48 11.50
CA ASP A 473 -10.20 40.96 12.33
C ASP A 473 -9.20 39.86 12.72
N ASN A 474 -9.32 38.64 12.15
CA ASN A 474 -8.45 37.54 12.53
C ASN A 474 -7.00 37.78 12.10
N TYR A 475 -6.05 37.47 12.99
CA TYR A 475 -4.61 37.63 12.75
C TYR A 475 -4.12 36.87 11.50
N SER A 476 -4.77 35.76 11.15
CA SER A 476 -4.40 34.95 9.98
C SER A 476 -4.48 35.74 8.67
N TRP A 477 -5.36 36.74 8.59
CA TRP A 477 -5.55 37.61 7.43
C TRP A 477 -4.54 38.74 7.32
N SER A 478 -3.77 39.02 8.38
CA SER A 478 -2.84 40.16 8.43
C SER A 478 -1.41 39.78 8.84
N ASN A 479 -1.17 38.52 9.27
CA ASN A 479 0.14 38.03 9.72
C ASN A 479 1.26 38.21 8.68
N ASN A 480 0.93 38.11 7.39
CA ASN A 480 1.88 38.28 6.30
C ASN A 480 1.34 39.31 5.30
N PRO A 481 2.00 40.48 5.14
CA PRO A 481 1.56 41.52 4.20
C PRO A 481 1.41 41.03 2.76
N ASN A 482 2.20 40.05 2.33
CA ASN A 482 2.11 39.48 0.97
C ASN A 482 0.82 38.69 0.75
N PHE A 483 0.20 38.19 1.82
CA PHE A 483 -1.02 37.37 1.79
C PHE A 483 -2.19 38.04 2.48
N ALA A 484 -2.10 39.36 2.73
CA ALA A 484 -3.09 40.06 3.50
C ALA A 484 -4.45 40.09 2.78
N LEU A 485 -5.52 39.93 3.54
CA LEU A 485 -6.90 40.03 3.09
C LEU A 485 -7.67 40.98 4.01
N GLU A 486 -8.49 41.86 3.42
CA GLU A 486 -9.37 42.77 4.15
C GLU A 486 -10.81 42.26 4.09
N GLY A 487 -11.51 42.25 5.23
CA GLY A 487 -12.93 41.88 5.28
C GLY A 487 -13.25 40.39 5.12
N ALA A 488 -12.23 39.51 5.10
CA ALA A 488 -12.41 38.07 5.00
C ALA A 488 -13.16 37.49 6.20
N SER A 489 -14.35 36.94 5.97
CA SER A 489 -15.17 36.37 7.03
C SER A 489 -15.87 35.11 6.56
N PHE A 490 -15.71 34.03 7.31
CA PHE A 490 -16.24 32.72 6.95
C PHE A 490 -16.91 32.04 8.15
N SER A 491 -17.93 31.23 7.90
CA SER A 491 -18.61 30.39 8.89
C SER A 491 -18.96 29.01 8.34
N HIS A 492 -19.24 28.07 9.24
CA HIS A 492 -19.78 26.74 8.92
C HIS A 492 -20.71 26.22 10.02
N GLU A 493 -21.40 25.11 9.77
CA GLU A 493 -22.39 24.53 10.70
C GLU A 493 -21.87 23.27 11.41
N LEU A 494 -20.77 22.67 10.93
CA LEU A 494 -20.20 21.46 11.54
C LEU A 494 -19.77 21.70 13.00
N ASP A 495 -20.13 20.78 13.89
CA ASP A 495 -19.81 20.84 15.32
C ASP A 495 -18.58 20.00 15.66
N LEU A 496 -17.42 20.44 15.17
CA LEU A 496 -16.17 19.68 15.28
C LEU A 496 -15.39 20.07 16.54
N LYS A 497 -14.91 19.06 17.27
CA LYS A 497 -14.04 19.22 18.45
C LYS A 497 -12.80 18.35 18.32
N ASN A 498 -11.65 18.84 18.81
CA ASN A 498 -10.42 18.05 18.85
C ASN A 498 -10.52 16.94 19.90
N SER A 499 -10.43 15.68 19.48
CA SER A 499 -10.59 14.51 20.37
C SER A 499 -9.35 14.18 21.18
N CYS A 500 -8.15 14.55 20.71
CA CYS A 500 -6.88 14.24 21.39
C CYS A 500 -6.44 15.33 22.38
N GLY A 501 -7.18 16.45 22.43
CA GLY A 501 -6.89 17.56 23.33
C GLY A 501 -5.71 18.43 22.88
N ILE A 502 -5.37 19.41 23.71
CA ILE A 502 -4.22 20.29 23.50
C ILE A 502 -3.00 19.68 24.20
N VAL A 503 -1.97 19.38 23.42
CA VAL A 503 -0.70 18.82 23.88
C VAL A 503 0.42 19.81 23.57
N GLU A 504 1.61 19.58 24.15
CA GLU A 504 2.74 20.49 23.94
C GLU A 504 3.23 20.48 22.49
N TYR A 505 3.28 19.30 21.88
CA TYR A 505 3.70 19.12 20.50
C TYR A 505 3.20 17.79 19.94
N THR A 506 3.11 17.72 18.62
CA THR A 506 2.93 16.49 17.84
C THR A 506 4.02 16.32 16.79
N ASN A 507 4.67 17.41 16.38
CA ASN A 507 5.94 17.43 15.66
C ASN A 507 7.08 17.86 16.60
N TYR A 508 8.23 17.18 16.53
CA TYR A 508 9.43 17.54 17.31
C TYR A 508 10.71 17.35 16.47
N ALA A 509 11.04 18.34 15.65
CA ALA A 509 12.19 18.33 14.74
C ALA A 509 13.25 19.38 15.14
N GLY A 510 14.30 18.92 15.83
CA GLY A 510 15.42 19.77 16.26
C GLY A 510 15.00 20.93 17.15
N ASN A 511 15.04 22.15 16.59
CA ASN A 511 14.67 23.39 17.29
C ASN A 511 13.20 23.80 17.09
N PHE A 512 12.45 23.06 16.30
CA PHE A 512 11.03 23.31 16.06
C PHE A 512 10.19 22.20 16.69
N HIS A 513 9.21 22.59 17.49
CA HIS A 513 8.24 21.67 18.07
C HIS A 513 6.92 22.41 18.29
N GLU A 514 5.83 21.82 17.83
CA GLU A 514 4.51 22.44 17.89
C GLU A 514 3.43 21.34 17.76
N GLN A 515 2.23 21.61 18.25
CA GLN A 515 1.08 20.76 17.96
C GLN A 515 0.53 21.12 16.57
N LEU A 516 0.68 20.21 15.62
CA LEU A 516 0.26 20.38 14.22
C LEU A 516 -0.80 19.38 13.79
N ASP A 517 -0.89 18.25 14.48
CA ASP A 517 -1.72 17.10 14.12
C ASP A 517 -2.97 17.04 15.01
N TYR A 518 -4.12 16.77 14.39
CA TYR A 518 -5.39 16.72 15.09
C TYR A 518 -6.30 15.60 14.57
N ILE A 519 -7.15 15.10 15.46
CA ILE A 519 -8.32 14.30 15.13
C ILE A 519 -9.53 15.12 15.58
N PHE A 520 -10.29 15.65 14.64
CA PHE A 520 -11.54 16.35 14.91
C PHE A 520 -12.71 15.38 14.74
N ILE A 521 -13.65 15.40 15.68
CA ILE A 521 -14.86 14.57 15.65
C ILE A 521 -16.09 15.45 15.79
N ASP A 522 -17.21 15.05 15.21
CA ASP A 522 -18.47 15.76 15.41
C ASP A 522 -19.17 15.39 16.74
N SER A 523 -20.30 16.04 17.00
CA SER A 523 -21.12 15.82 18.20
C SER A 523 -21.83 14.47 18.26
N THR A 524 -21.77 13.67 17.19
CA THR A 524 -22.38 12.33 17.14
C THR A 524 -21.46 11.26 17.72
N MET A 525 -20.21 11.63 18.01
CA MET A 525 -19.18 10.78 18.58
C MET A 525 -18.76 11.26 19.98
N ASP A 526 -18.64 10.29 20.89
CA ASP A 526 -18.01 10.47 22.19
C ASP A 526 -16.59 9.94 22.17
N MET A 527 -15.68 10.68 22.82
CA MET A 527 -14.32 10.22 23.07
C MET A 527 -14.32 9.34 24.33
N ILE A 528 -13.81 8.11 24.20
CA ILE A 528 -13.66 7.15 25.29
C ILE A 528 -12.33 7.38 26.01
N CYS A 529 -11.23 7.35 25.26
CA CYS A 529 -9.89 7.63 25.77
C CYS A 529 -8.96 8.14 24.67
N VAL A 530 -7.85 8.72 25.09
CA VAL A 530 -6.73 9.13 24.24
C VAL A 530 -5.53 8.28 24.64
N ILE A 531 -4.85 7.67 23.67
CA ILE A 531 -3.65 6.89 23.96
C ILE A 531 -2.52 7.88 24.28
N PRO A 532 -1.84 7.74 25.42
CA PRO A 532 -0.88 8.74 25.89
C PRO A 532 0.25 8.95 24.88
N MET A 533 0.73 10.19 24.82
CA MET A 533 1.94 10.55 24.09
C MET A 533 3.18 9.93 24.76
N PRO A 534 4.27 9.67 24.02
CA PRO A 534 5.55 9.30 24.62
C PRO A 534 6.01 10.32 25.66
N GLU A 535 6.77 9.87 26.65
CA GLU A 535 7.38 10.79 27.62
C GLU A 535 8.38 11.72 26.91
N HIS A 536 8.49 12.95 27.41
CA HIS A 536 9.40 13.93 26.82
C HIS A 536 10.88 13.47 26.83
N SER A 537 11.26 12.68 27.84
CA SER A 537 12.56 12.00 27.94
C SER A 537 12.81 11.02 26.79
N GLU A 538 11.78 10.28 26.35
CA GLU A 538 11.86 9.35 25.22
C GLU A 538 12.04 10.13 23.90
N VAL A 539 11.28 11.21 23.71
CA VAL A 539 11.36 12.08 22.52
C VAL A 539 12.74 12.73 22.38
N LYS A 540 13.34 13.15 23.50
CA LYS A 540 14.67 13.80 23.53
C LYS A 540 15.86 12.84 23.63
N GLN A 541 15.63 11.54 23.77
CA GLN A 541 16.71 10.56 23.98
C GLN A 541 17.80 10.67 22.90
N HIS A 542 17.40 10.95 21.67
CA HIS A 542 18.26 11.14 20.51
C HIS A 542 18.24 12.58 19.99
N ILE A 543 18.13 13.56 20.89
CA ILE A 543 18.02 15.01 20.65
C ILE A 543 16.62 15.42 20.17
N ALA A 544 16.12 14.83 19.09
CA ALA A 544 14.79 15.09 18.51
C ALA A 544 14.34 13.93 17.61
N LEU A 545 13.27 14.13 16.83
CA LEU A 545 12.67 13.16 15.91
C LEU A 545 12.95 13.53 14.44
N PRO A 546 13.11 12.56 13.52
CA PRO A 546 13.11 11.12 13.73
C PRO A 546 14.39 10.65 14.44
N SER A 547 14.40 9.38 14.84
CA SER A 547 15.57 8.76 15.49
C SER A 547 15.64 7.26 15.20
N VAL A 548 16.60 6.57 15.81
CA VAL A 548 16.70 5.11 15.72
C VAL A 548 15.48 4.37 16.29
N VAL A 549 14.68 5.02 17.15
CA VAL A 549 13.47 4.43 17.76
C VAL A 549 12.17 5.11 17.33
N PHE A 550 12.24 6.17 16.51
CA PHE A 550 11.09 6.92 16.00
C PHE A 550 11.19 7.11 14.47
N PRO A 551 10.22 6.61 13.68
CA PRO A 551 10.30 6.59 12.22
C PRO A 551 9.85 7.89 11.51
N SER A 552 9.38 8.89 12.26
CA SER A 552 8.88 10.17 11.76
C SER A 552 9.30 11.28 12.71
N ASP A 553 9.32 12.52 12.24
CA ASP A 553 9.41 13.73 13.07
C ASP A 553 8.08 14.08 13.77
N HIS A 554 6.99 13.41 13.39
CA HIS A 554 5.69 13.48 14.05
C HIS A 554 5.45 12.30 15.01
N ILE A 555 4.45 12.47 15.89
CA ILE A 555 3.96 11.46 16.83
C ILE A 555 2.49 11.17 16.54
N ALA A 556 2.17 9.90 16.28
CA ALA A 556 0.81 9.46 15.97
C ALA A 556 -0.20 9.90 17.05
N GLN A 557 -1.27 10.59 16.61
CA GLN A 557 -2.43 10.90 17.43
C GLN A 557 -3.39 9.71 17.42
N ILE A 558 -3.90 9.31 18.59
CA ILE A 558 -4.73 8.11 18.71
C ILE A 558 -5.82 8.32 19.75
N CYS A 559 -7.06 8.05 19.39
CA CYS A 559 -8.19 8.07 20.29
C CYS A 559 -9.15 6.91 20.02
N ASP A 560 -9.83 6.50 21.08
CA ASP A 560 -10.93 5.55 21.02
C ASP A 560 -12.23 6.34 21.08
N LEU A 561 -13.11 6.09 20.12
CA LEU A 561 -14.40 6.77 19.95
C LEU A 561 -15.53 5.76 20.06
N LYS A 562 -16.73 6.26 20.37
CA LYS A 562 -18.00 5.53 20.19
C LYS A 562 -19.05 6.45 19.61
N TRP A 563 -20.02 5.88 18.90
CA TRP A 563 -21.23 6.62 18.57
C TRP A 563 -22.01 6.95 19.84
N THR A 564 -22.53 8.17 19.91
CA THR A 564 -23.42 8.61 20.99
C THR A 564 -24.74 7.82 20.94
N SER A 565 -25.40 7.63 22.09
CA SER A 565 -26.73 6.99 22.17
C SER A 565 -27.83 7.68 21.34
N LEU A 566 -27.61 8.92 20.88
CA LEU A 566 -28.50 9.64 19.95
C LEU A 566 -28.40 9.12 18.50
N PHE A 567 -27.49 8.19 18.25
CA PHE A 567 -27.31 7.49 16.97
C PHE A 567 -28.03 6.13 16.91
N GLU A 568 -28.58 5.63 18.02
CA GLU A 568 -29.41 4.41 18.05
C GLU A 568 -30.77 4.61 17.34
#